data_AF-A0A552ZUW6-F1
#
_entry.id   AF-A0A552ZUW6-F1
#
_cell.length_a   1.000
_cell.length_b   1.000
_cell.length_c   1.000
_cell.angle_alpha   90.00
_cell.angle_beta   90.00
_cell.angle_gamma   90.00
#
_symmetry.space_group_name_H-M   'P 1'
#
loop_
_entity.id
_entity.type
_entity.pdbx_description
1 polymer ?
#
loop_
_entity_poly.entity_id
_entity_poly.type
_entity_poly.pdbx_seq_one_letter_code
_entity_poly.pdbx_strand_id
1 'polypeptide(L)'
;MVAPFLPDEVKHPLVVAAPIALDVFDRPAVPTAPAQSVTTTGAPSSELAAELDGAAQWLGVRAEELLLAALGRTLGRTRGDGAVAVSVRSAALGSPLTVTLLCAAGVPMGPSEMLQGAHNALSEAVAEAPAEIALQLDGAADPANLPALHVHVRRIGDELRVDWTHDAGRLDDYSVEEMAEQFGSALIEITSDAGAPL
;
A
#
# COMPACT_ATOMS: atom_id res chain seq x y z
N MET A 1 -43.34 39.72 5.31
CA MET A 1 -43.64 38.29 5.36
C MET A 1 -42.37 37.58 4.90
N VAL A 2 -41.55 37.10 5.84
CA VAL A 2 -40.24 36.51 5.57
C VAL A 2 -40.39 34.99 5.74
N ALA A 3 -40.02 34.21 4.73
CA ALA A 3 -40.04 32.76 4.79
C ALA A 3 -38.96 32.25 5.77
N PRO A 4 -39.23 31.22 6.58
CA PRO A 4 -38.20 30.63 7.44
C PRO A 4 -37.24 29.78 6.59
N PHE A 5 -35.94 29.95 6.85
CA PHE A 5 -34.86 29.12 6.33
C PHE A 5 -34.94 27.73 6.98
N LEU A 6 -35.18 26.70 6.16
CA LEU A 6 -35.00 25.30 6.55
C LEU A 6 -33.56 24.90 6.20
N PRO A 7 -32.71 24.51 7.16
CA PRO A 7 -31.46 23.85 6.82
C PRO A 7 -31.81 22.47 6.26
N ASP A 8 -31.39 22.22 5.02
CA ASP A 8 -31.41 20.89 4.42
C ASP A 8 -30.32 20.06 5.12
N GLU A 9 -30.65 19.49 6.28
CA GLU A 9 -29.83 18.45 6.90
C GLU A 9 -29.92 17.21 6.00
N VAL A 10 -29.04 17.16 5.00
CA VAL A 10 -28.76 15.93 4.28
C VAL A 10 -28.00 15.02 5.25
N LYS A 11 -28.76 14.32 6.10
CA LYS A 11 -28.30 13.14 6.82
C LYS A 11 -28.15 12.04 5.79
N HIS A 12 -27.08 12.07 5.01
CA HIS A 12 -26.57 10.83 4.46
C HIS A 12 -26.06 10.04 5.67
N PRO A 13 -26.71 8.95 6.08
CA PRO A 13 -26.02 7.99 6.93
C PRO A 13 -24.75 7.65 6.15
N LEU A 14 -23.59 7.90 6.75
CA LEU A 14 -22.35 7.23 6.35
C LEU A 14 -22.67 5.75 6.50
N VAL A 15 -23.13 5.14 5.42
CA VAL A 15 -23.13 3.70 5.30
C VAL A 15 -21.66 3.38 5.30
N VAL A 16 -21.14 3.00 6.47
CA VAL A 16 -19.86 2.31 6.62
C VAL A 16 -20.07 0.95 5.96
N ALA A 17 -20.16 0.94 4.63
CA ALA A 17 -20.08 -0.28 3.87
C ALA A 17 -18.64 -0.77 4.03
N ALA A 18 -18.48 -2.07 4.28
CA ALA A 18 -17.16 -2.69 4.21
C ALA A 18 -16.56 -2.33 2.84
N PRO A 19 -15.29 -1.87 2.80
CA PRO A 19 -14.69 -1.47 1.54
C PRO A 19 -14.71 -2.66 0.56
N ILE A 20 -15.02 -2.36 -0.70
CA ILE A 20 -15.13 -3.37 -1.76
C ILE A 20 -13.75 -4.01 -1.95
N ALA A 21 -13.68 -5.35 -1.89
CA ALA A 21 -12.44 -6.07 -2.12
C ALA A 21 -11.94 -5.80 -3.55
N LEU A 22 -10.68 -5.38 -3.66
CA LEU A 22 -10.02 -5.11 -4.94
C LEU A 22 -9.45 -6.40 -5.54
N ASP A 23 -9.72 -6.65 -6.82
CA ASP A 23 -9.10 -7.75 -7.56
C ASP A 23 -7.74 -7.30 -8.11
N VAL A 24 -6.67 -7.75 -7.46
CA VAL A 24 -5.29 -7.37 -7.82
C VAL A 24 -4.70 -8.30 -8.87
N PHE A 25 -5.13 -9.56 -8.92
CA PHE A 25 -4.43 -10.60 -9.67
C PHE A 25 -5.05 -10.79 -11.06
N ASP A 26 -4.21 -10.99 -12.07
CA ASP A 26 -4.67 -11.23 -13.45
C ASP A 26 -5.40 -12.58 -13.58
N ARG A 27 -5.08 -13.52 -12.69
CA ARG A 27 -5.64 -14.87 -12.67
C ARG A 27 -5.97 -15.32 -11.25
N PRO A 28 -7.07 -16.07 -11.06
CA PRO A 28 -7.41 -16.64 -9.77
C PRO A 28 -6.41 -17.70 -9.34
N ALA A 29 -6.29 -17.92 -8.03
CA ALA A 29 -5.47 -18.98 -7.49
C ALA A 29 -5.97 -20.37 -7.96
N VAL A 30 -5.04 -21.22 -8.41
CA VAL A 30 -5.32 -22.62 -8.74
C VAL A 30 -4.79 -23.50 -7.60
N PRO A 31 -5.66 -24.18 -6.81
CA PRO A 31 -5.27 -24.81 -5.54
C PRO A 31 -4.15 -25.86 -5.61
N THR A 32 -3.88 -26.42 -6.78
CA THR A 32 -2.93 -27.51 -6.98
C THR A 32 -1.71 -27.13 -7.82
N ALA A 33 -1.62 -25.87 -8.28
CA ALA A 33 -0.47 -25.42 -9.06
C ALA A 33 0.67 -25.03 -8.11
N PRO A 34 1.93 -25.44 -8.38
CA PRO A 34 3.06 -24.92 -7.65
C PRO A 34 3.21 -23.42 -7.95
N ALA A 35 3.44 -22.61 -6.91
CA ALA A 35 3.74 -21.19 -7.08
C ALA A 35 5.04 -21.03 -7.88
N GLN A 36 5.03 -20.14 -8.87
CA GLN A 36 6.19 -19.83 -9.70
C GLN A 36 6.64 -18.41 -9.39
N SER A 37 7.49 -18.27 -8.38
CA SER A 37 7.97 -16.96 -7.94
C SER A 37 8.94 -16.34 -8.94
N VAL A 38 8.62 -15.14 -9.43
CA VAL A 38 9.49 -14.31 -10.27
C VAL A 38 9.75 -13.00 -9.53
N THR A 39 11.01 -12.54 -9.53
CA THR A 39 11.41 -11.30 -8.87
C THR A 39 11.86 -10.26 -9.89
N THR A 40 11.23 -9.09 -9.82
CA THR A 40 11.64 -7.86 -10.52
C THR A 40 12.34 -6.94 -9.54
N THR A 41 13.62 -6.66 -9.77
CA THR A 41 14.43 -5.79 -8.90
C THR A 41 14.53 -4.39 -9.49
N GLY A 42 14.05 -3.39 -8.75
CA GLY A 42 14.25 -1.98 -9.09
C GLY A 42 15.72 -1.54 -8.92
N ALA A 43 16.12 -0.54 -9.70
CA ALA A 43 17.39 0.15 -9.46
C ALA A 43 17.34 0.86 -8.08
N PRO A 44 18.42 0.82 -7.29
CA PRO A 44 18.52 1.64 -6.08
C PRO A 44 18.31 3.12 -6.40
N SER A 45 17.63 3.83 -5.50
CA SER A 45 17.38 5.27 -5.61
C SER A 45 17.69 5.96 -4.29
N SER A 46 18.67 6.87 -4.31
CA SER A 46 18.97 7.78 -3.21
C SER A 46 17.92 8.90 -3.08
N GLU A 47 17.29 9.29 -4.18
CA GLU A 47 16.21 10.28 -4.20
C GLU A 47 14.99 9.76 -3.43
N LEU A 48 14.51 8.55 -3.76
CA LEU A 48 13.39 7.94 -3.03
C LEU A 48 13.71 7.68 -1.55
N ALA A 49 14.97 7.37 -1.24
CA ALA A 49 15.41 7.23 0.14
C ALA A 49 15.31 8.56 0.91
N ALA A 50 15.82 9.65 0.32
CA ALA A 50 15.78 10.97 0.92
C ALA A 50 14.35 11.50 1.09
N GLU A 51 13.50 11.28 0.08
CA GLU A 51 12.06 11.61 0.13
C GLU A 51 11.36 10.88 1.29
N LEU A 52 11.55 9.57 1.40
CA LEU A 52 10.93 8.76 2.45
C LEU A 52 11.41 9.19 3.85
N ASP A 53 12.72 9.35 4.05
CA ASP A 53 13.31 9.73 5.33
C ASP A 53 12.87 11.15 5.74
N GLY A 54 12.91 12.09 4.78
CA GLY A 54 12.53 13.48 4.98
C GLY A 54 11.06 13.63 5.35
N ALA A 55 10.16 12.97 4.61
CA ALA A 55 8.73 12.99 4.88
C ALA A 55 8.38 12.31 6.20
N ALA A 56 8.98 11.15 6.51
CA ALA A 56 8.77 10.46 7.78
C ALA A 56 9.16 11.36 8.97
N GLN A 57 10.31 12.03 8.87
CA GLN A 57 10.77 12.98 9.88
C GLN A 57 9.86 14.21 9.99
N TRP A 58 9.51 14.83 8.86
CA TRP A 58 8.75 16.09 8.81
C TRP A 58 7.31 15.91 9.29
N LEU A 59 6.65 14.84 8.86
CA LEU A 59 5.26 14.53 9.20
C LEU A 59 5.13 13.82 10.56
N GLY A 60 6.24 13.33 11.11
CA GLY A 60 6.24 12.60 12.38
C GLY A 60 5.56 11.23 12.29
N VAL A 61 5.60 10.60 11.11
CA VAL A 61 4.98 9.30 10.82
C VAL A 61 6.03 8.23 10.60
N ARG A 62 5.61 6.97 10.63
CA ARG A 62 6.49 5.84 10.32
C ARG A 62 6.64 5.66 8.81
N ALA A 63 7.78 5.12 8.37
CA ALA A 63 8.02 4.81 6.96
C ALA A 63 6.99 3.80 6.41
N GLU A 64 6.52 2.87 7.23
CA GLU A 64 5.47 1.90 6.89
C GLU A 64 4.17 2.59 6.47
N GLU A 65 3.80 3.71 7.09
CA GLU A 65 2.58 4.46 6.76
C GLU A 65 2.70 5.10 5.37
N LEU A 66 3.86 5.70 5.07
CA LEU A 66 4.15 6.29 3.76
C LEU A 66 4.18 5.22 2.65
N LEU A 67 4.84 4.10 2.91
CA LEU A 67 4.95 3.00 1.95
C LEU A 67 3.61 2.30 1.71
N LEU A 68 2.77 2.14 2.74
CA LEU A 68 1.41 1.62 2.59
C LEU A 68 0.52 2.59 1.81
N ALA A 69 0.59 3.90 2.08
CA ALA A 69 -0.15 4.90 1.33
C ALA A 69 0.27 4.90 -0.15
N ALA A 70 1.57 4.81 -0.43
CA ALA A 70 2.10 4.68 -1.78
C ALA A 70 1.65 3.38 -2.46
N LEU A 71 1.66 2.24 -1.74
CA LEU A 71 1.17 0.96 -2.26
C LEU A 71 -0.34 1.01 -2.57
N GLY A 72 -1.14 1.60 -1.67
CA GLY A 72 -2.58 1.77 -1.88
C GLY A 72 -2.88 2.63 -3.11
N ARG A 73 -2.11 3.71 -3.31
CA ARG A 73 -2.21 4.56 -4.51
C ARG A 73 -1.78 3.81 -5.77
N THR A 74 -0.71 3.02 -5.69
CA THR A 74 -0.18 2.18 -6.78
C THR A 74 -1.20 1.17 -7.26
N LEU A 75 -1.79 0.42 -6.33
CA LEU A 75 -2.85 -0.55 -6.63
C LEU A 75 -4.10 0.17 -7.14
N GLY A 76 -4.45 1.31 -6.55
CA GLY A 76 -5.51 2.19 -7.03
C GLY A 76 -5.37 2.53 -8.53
N ARG A 77 -4.18 2.99 -8.94
CA ARG A 77 -3.91 3.40 -10.32
C ARG A 77 -3.88 2.25 -11.33
N THR A 78 -3.41 1.09 -10.90
CA THR A 78 -3.18 -0.06 -11.81
C THR A 78 -4.32 -1.07 -11.81
N ARG A 79 -5.11 -1.14 -10.73
CA ARG A 79 -6.18 -2.13 -10.54
C ARG A 79 -7.55 -1.51 -10.27
N GLY A 80 -7.59 -0.23 -9.91
CA GLY A 80 -8.81 0.48 -9.55
C GLY A 80 -8.99 0.59 -8.03
N ASP A 81 -10.11 1.19 -7.65
CA ASP A 81 -10.40 1.53 -6.26
C ASP A 81 -10.97 0.32 -5.48
N GLY A 82 -10.62 0.21 -4.20
CA GLY A 82 -11.12 -0.86 -3.33
C GLY A 82 -10.29 -1.01 -2.05
N ALA A 83 -10.26 -2.22 -1.50
CA ALA A 83 -9.38 -2.56 -0.38
C ALA A 83 -8.76 -3.94 -0.53
N VAL A 84 -7.57 -4.09 0.04
CA VAL A 84 -6.81 -5.35 0.08
C VAL A 84 -6.30 -5.63 1.48
N ALA A 85 -6.19 -6.91 1.84
CA ALA A 85 -5.44 -7.31 3.02
C ALA A 85 -3.94 -7.31 2.69
N VAL A 86 -3.14 -6.64 3.53
CA VAL A 86 -1.67 -6.60 3.37
C VAL A 86 -1.03 -7.06 4.67
N SER A 87 -0.16 -8.06 4.58
CA SER A 87 0.74 -8.40 5.68
C SER A 87 1.92 -7.44 5.69
N VAL A 88 2.19 -6.81 6.83
CA VAL A 88 3.23 -5.81 7.00
C VAL A 88 4.29 -6.35 7.94
N ARG A 89 5.54 -6.33 7.50
CA ARG A 89 6.69 -6.82 8.25
C ARG A 89 7.78 -5.76 8.28
N SER A 90 8.19 -5.34 9.46
CA SER A 90 9.36 -4.49 9.64
C SER A 90 9.97 -4.68 11.02
N ALA A 91 11.23 -4.28 11.17
CA ALA A 91 11.89 -4.30 12.47
C ALA A 91 11.19 -3.36 13.48
N ALA A 92 10.63 -2.24 13.02
CA ALA A 92 9.98 -1.26 13.88
C ALA A 92 8.66 -1.75 14.48
N LEU A 93 7.97 -2.69 13.81
CA LEU A 93 6.71 -3.28 14.28
C LEU A 93 6.92 -4.40 15.32
N GLY A 94 8.12 -4.99 15.41
CA GLY A 94 8.46 -6.07 16.33
C GLY A 94 7.85 -7.44 16.00
N SER A 95 6.64 -7.48 15.43
CA SER A 95 5.98 -8.68 14.91
C SER A 95 5.22 -8.37 13.62
N PRO A 96 5.06 -9.34 12.70
CA PRO A 96 4.19 -9.18 11.53
C PRO A 96 2.74 -8.88 11.92
N LEU A 97 2.12 -7.98 11.15
CA LEU A 97 0.73 -7.57 11.31
C LEU A 97 0.00 -7.71 9.98
N THR A 98 -1.33 -7.78 10.00
CA THR A 98 -2.16 -7.68 8.79
C THR A 98 -3.07 -6.47 8.90
N VAL A 99 -3.10 -5.67 7.84
CA VAL A 99 -3.93 -4.45 7.75
C VAL A 99 -4.91 -4.57 6.59
N THR A 100 -6.04 -3.86 6.69
CA THR A 100 -6.91 -3.60 5.54
C THR A 100 -6.48 -2.27 4.92
N LEU A 101 -5.87 -2.33 3.74
CA LEU A 101 -5.36 -1.16 3.04
C LEU A 101 -6.39 -0.67 2.02
N LEU A 102 -6.75 0.61 2.08
CA LEU A 102 -7.55 1.27 1.05
C LEU A 102 -6.68 1.57 -0.18
N CYS A 103 -7.23 1.28 -1.35
CA CYS A 103 -6.62 1.53 -2.65
C CYS A 103 -7.48 2.53 -3.42
N ALA A 104 -6.86 3.60 -3.94
CA ALA A 104 -7.58 4.61 -4.71
C ALA A 104 -6.67 5.29 -5.74
N ALA A 105 -7.12 5.39 -6.99
CA ALA A 105 -6.34 5.97 -8.08
C ALA A 105 -6.13 7.48 -7.95
N GLY A 106 -7.10 8.17 -7.34
CA GLY A 106 -7.16 9.63 -7.28
C GLY A 106 -8.37 10.13 -6.50
N VAL A 107 -9.03 11.17 -7.03
CA VAL A 107 -10.19 11.83 -6.42
C VAL A 107 -11.30 10.82 -6.08
N PRO A 108 -11.90 10.89 -4.86
CA PRO A 108 -11.72 11.94 -3.85
C PRO A 108 -10.50 11.78 -2.93
N MET A 109 -9.73 10.70 -3.05
CA MET A 109 -8.60 10.41 -2.16
C MET A 109 -7.33 11.15 -2.63
N GLY A 110 -7.01 12.27 -1.99
CA GLY A 110 -5.74 12.96 -2.15
C GLY A 110 -4.59 12.29 -1.35
N PRO A 111 -3.36 12.83 -1.45
CA PRO A 111 -2.19 12.28 -0.76
C PRO A 111 -2.37 12.22 0.76
N SER A 112 -2.97 13.26 1.35
CA SER A 112 -3.24 13.33 2.78
C SER A 112 -4.26 12.28 3.22
N GLU A 113 -5.32 12.08 2.43
CA GLU A 113 -6.35 11.06 2.70
C GLU A 113 -5.79 9.64 2.57
N MET A 114 -4.89 9.40 1.60
CA MET A 114 -4.19 8.13 1.48
C MET A 114 -3.29 7.84 2.69
N LEU A 115 -2.54 8.85 3.17
CA LEU A 115 -1.70 8.71 4.34
C LEU A 115 -2.51 8.50 5.63
N GLN A 116 -3.60 9.25 5.82
CA GLN A 116 -4.54 9.03 6.93
C GLN A 116 -5.13 7.61 6.90
N GLY A 117 -5.48 7.11 5.71
CA GLY A 117 -5.97 5.74 5.54
C GLY A 117 -4.95 4.70 5.99
N ALA A 118 -3.69 4.86 5.60
CA ALA A 118 -2.59 3.98 6.02
C ALA A 118 -2.32 4.07 7.54
N HIS A 119 -2.39 5.27 8.12
CA HIS A 119 -2.26 5.48 9.56
C HIS A 119 -3.33 4.71 10.35
N ASN A 120 -4.59 4.85 9.93
CA ASN A 120 -5.72 4.15 10.55
C ASN A 120 -5.57 2.63 10.38
N ALA A 121 -5.20 2.17 9.18
CA ALA A 121 -5.02 0.76 8.87
C ALA A 121 -3.97 0.08 9.78
N LEU A 122 -2.86 0.77 10.07
CA LEU A 122 -1.85 0.28 11.01
C LEU A 122 -2.28 0.39 12.48
N SER A 123 -3.09 1.37 12.84
CA SER A 123 -3.64 1.51 14.21
C SER A 123 -4.68 0.44 14.52
N GLU A 124 -5.42 -0.01 13.51
CA GLU A 124 -6.43 -1.07 13.56
C GLU A 124 -5.88 -2.45 13.17
N ALA A 125 -4.56 -2.56 12.99
CA ALA A 125 -3.91 -3.77 12.54
C ALA A 125 -4.17 -4.96 13.48
N VAL A 126 -4.30 -6.14 12.89
CA VAL A 126 -4.43 -7.39 13.63
C VAL A 126 -3.13 -8.18 13.59
N ALA A 127 -2.98 -9.13 14.52
CA ALA A 127 -1.90 -10.11 14.44
C ALA A 127 -1.93 -10.84 13.08
N GLU A 128 -0.76 -11.28 12.62
CA GLU A 128 -0.59 -11.86 11.29
C GLU A 128 -1.68 -12.88 10.93
N ALA A 129 -2.39 -12.55 9.85
CA ALA A 129 -3.38 -13.38 9.20
C ALA A 129 -2.91 -13.66 7.76
N PRO A 130 -3.42 -14.74 7.12
CA PRO A 130 -3.11 -15.01 5.73
C PRO A 130 -3.53 -13.83 4.83
N ALA A 131 -2.57 -13.27 4.09
CA ALA A 131 -2.80 -12.25 3.08
C ALA A 131 -2.04 -12.61 1.80
N GLU A 132 -2.64 -12.30 0.65
CA GLU A 132 -2.04 -12.59 -0.66
C GLU A 132 -1.03 -11.53 -1.09
N ILE A 133 -0.96 -10.43 -0.34
CA ILE A 133 -0.03 -9.31 -0.54
C ILE A 133 0.75 -9.11 0.75
N ALA A 134 2.07 -8.92 0.66
CA ALA A 134 2.85 -8.43 1.80
C ALA A 134 3.79 -7.29 1.42
N LEU A 135 3.92 -6.34 2.34
CA LEU A 135 4.91 -5.28 2.34
C LEU A 135 5.93 -5.58 3.43
N GLN A 136 7.19 -5.73 3.04
CA GLN A 136 8.29 -5.96 3.95
C GLN A 136 9.30 -4.82 3.86
N LEU A 137 9.68 -4.27 5.01
CA LEU A 137 10.74 -3.28 5.14
C LEU A 137 11.93 -3.94 5.82
N ASP A 138 13.07 -3.89 5.15
CA ASP A 138 14.32 -4.50 5.56
C ASP A 138 14.16 -6.00 5.91
N GLY A 139 15.16 -6.56 6.60
CA GLY A 139 15.21 -7.98 6.93
C GLY A 139 15.40 -8.89 5.71
N ALA A 140 15.55 -10.19 5.97
CA ALA A 140 15.57 -11.20 4.92
C ALA A 140 14.13 -11.60 4.56
N ALA A 141 13.81 -11.69 3.28
CA ALA A 141 12.60 -12.37 2.83
C ALA A 141 12.73 -13.87 3.12
N ASP A 142 11.62 -14.53 3.45
CA ASP A 142 11.57 -16.00 3.50
C ASP A 142 11.08 -16.52 2.14
N PRO A 143 11.98 -16.95 1.23
CA PRO A 143 11.59 -17.38 -0.11
C PRO A 143 10.70 -18.64 -0.10
N ALA A 144 10.68 -19.39 0.99
CA ALA A 144 9.86 -20.61 1.09
C ALA A 144 8.38 -20.30 1.38
N ASN A 145 8.06 -19.09 1.83
CA ASN A 145 6.71 -18.71 2.26
C ASN A 145 6.38 -17.27 1.85
N LEU A 146 6.57 -16.97 0.56
CA LEU A 146 6.19 -15.69 -0.01
C LEU A 146 4.69 -15.68 -0.38
N PRO A 147 3.98 -14.57 -0.14
CA PRO A 147 2.64 -14.38 -0.67
C PRO A 147 2.66 -14.25 -2.20
N ALA A 148 1.48 -14.24 -2.80
CA ALA A 148 1.33 -14.14 -4.26
C ALA A 148 1.88 -12.83 -4.83
N LEU A 149 1.91 -11.76 -4.04
CA LEU A 149 2.62 -10.51 -4.32
C LEU A 149 3.39 -10.04 -3.08
N HIS A 150 4.71 -9.94 -3.18
CA HIS A 150 5.59 -9.49 -2.12
C HIS A 150 6.38 -8.27 -2.57
N VAL A 151 6.23 -7.18 -1.84
CA VAL A 151 6.98 -5.94 -2.04
C VAL A 151 8.02 -5.84 -0.93
N HIS A 152 9.30 -5.94 -1.28
CA HIS A 152 10.42 -5.85 -0.34
C HIS A 152 11.18 -4.54 -0.54
N VAL A 153 11.04 -3.64 0.43
CA VAL A 153 11.73 -2.36 0.49
C VAL A 153 12.98 -2.54 1.34
N ARG A 154 14.16 -2.31 0.77
CA ARG A 154 15.45 -2.54 1.43
C ARG A 154 16.31 -1.31 1.40
N ARG A 155 17.00 -1.03 2.50
CA ARG A 155 18.10 -0.08 2.53
C ARG A 155 19.40 -0.72 2.02
N ILE A 156 20.06 -0.08 1.06
CA ILE A 156 21.39 -0.45 0.56
C ILE A 156 22.29 0.78 0.66
N GLY A 157 22.97 0.93 1.80
CA GLY A 157 23.66 2.17 2.13
C GLY A 157 22.66 3.33 2.29
N ASP A 158 22.83 4.39 1.51
CA ASP A 158 21.91 5.54 1.51
C ASP A 158 20.82 5.44 0.43
N GLU A 159 20.75 4.32 -0.29
CA GLU A 159 19.79 4.10 -1.37
C GLU A 159 18.65 3.17 -0.93
N LEU A 160 17.46 3.43 -1.48
CA LEU A 160 16.29 2.57 -1.34
C LEU A 160 16.21 1.65 -2.55
N ARG A 161 16.10 0.34 -2.33
CA ARG A 161 15.76 -0.63 -3.37
C ARG A 161 14.39 -1.24 -3.08
N VAL A 162 13.58 -1.39 -4.12
CA VAL A 162 12.29 -2.07 -4.04
C VAL A 162 12.32 -3.28 -4.97
N ASP A 163 12.12 -4.46 -4.39
CA ASP A 163 12.00 -5.71 -5.11
C ASP A 163 10.55 -6.18 -5.09
N TRP A 164 10.06 -6.61 -6.25
CA TRP A 164 8.70 -7.13 -6.42
C TRP A 164 8.80 -8.61 -6.75
N THR A 165 8.40 -9.47 -5.82
CA THR A 165 8.30 -10.91 -6.08
C THR A 165 6.85 -11.31 -6.21
N HIS A 166 6.51 -12.04 -7.27
CA HIS A 166 5.12 -12.41 -7.54
C HIS A 166 5.01 -13.86 -8.03
N ASP A 167 3.84 -14.46 -7.87
CA ASP A 167 3.50 -15.73 -8.50
C ASP A 167 3.10 -15.51 -9.97
N ALA A 168 3.94 -15.94 -10.90
CA ALA A 168 3.73 -15.83 -12.35
C ALA A 168 2.49 -16.61 -12.84
N GLY A 169 1.97 -17.54 -12.02
CA GLY A 169 0.68 -18.18 -12.28
C GLY A 169 -0.52 -17.23 -12.08
N ARG A 170 -0.33 -16.11 -11.36
CA ARG A 170 -1.38 -15.20 -10.90
C ARG A 170 -1.25 -13.77 -11.41
N LEU A 171 -0.02 -13.31 -11.65
CA LEU A 171 0.28 -11.99 -12.20
C LEU A 171 1.23 -12.14 -13.39
N ASP A 172 1.01 -11.34 -14.42
CA ASP A 172 1.93 -11.21 -15.54
C ASP A 172 3.09 -10.28 -15.20
N ASP A 173 4.26 -10.49 -15.81
CA ASP A 173 5.43 -9.63 -15.58
C ASP A 173 5.10 -8.15 -15.87
N TYR A 174 4.38 -7.89 -16.96
CA TYR A 174 3.95 -6.53 -17.35
C TYR A 174 3.08 -5.85 -16.28
N SER A 175 2.19 -6.62 -15.64
CA SER A 175 1.34 -6.14 -14.55
C SER A 175 2.17 -5.65 -13.36
N VAL A 176 3.24 -6.37 -13.03
CA VAL A 176 4.13 -6.04 -11.91
C VAL A 176 5.10 -4.92 -12.27
N GLU A 177 5.58 -4.88 -13.52
CA GLU A 177 6.36 -3.76 -14.05
C GLU A 177 5.58 -2.44 -13.95
N GLU A 178 4.31 -2.43 -14.38
CA GLU A 178 3.45 -1.24 -14.26
C GLU A 178 3.26 -0.83 -12.80
N MET A 179 3.03 -1.77 -11.87
CA MET A 179 2.95 -1.47 -10.44
C MET A 179 4.27 -0.88 -9.91
N ALA A 180 5.41 -1.45 -10.30
CA ALA A 180 6.72 -0.96 -9.86
C ALA A 180 7.00 0.47 -10.35
N GLU A 181 6.64 0.79 -11.59
CA GLU A 181 6.74 2.15 -12.16
C GLU A 181 5.81 3.13 -11.44
N GLN A 182 4.57 2.73 -11.17
CA GLN A 182 3.60 3.55 -10.45
C GLN A 182 3.99 3.76 -8.99
N PHE A 183 4.67 2.81 -8.35
CA PHE A 183 5.06 2.90 -6.95
C PHE A 183 6.03 4.03 -6.67
N GLY A 184 7.05 4.22 -7.50
CA GLY A 184 7.98 5.35 -7.35
C GLY A 184 7.25 6.69 -7.44
N SER A 185 6.38 6.84 -8.44
CA SER A 185 5.58 8.06 -8.64
C SER A 185 4.59 8.31 -7.50
N ALA A 186 3.94 7.25 -7.00
CA ALA A 186 3.03 7.31 -5.86
C ALA A 186 3.76 7.69 -4.57
N LEU A 187 4.97 7.14 -4.35
CA LEU A 187 5.75 7.48 -3.16
C LEU A 187 6.13 8.96 -3.16
N ILE A 188 6.65 9.49 -4.27
CA ILE A 188 7.00 10.92 -4.40
C ILE A 188 5.78 11.83 -4.16
N GLU A 189 4.63 11.49 -4.74
CA GLU A 189 3.38 12.23 -4.49
C GLU A 189 3.03 12.25 -3.01
N ILE A 190 3.04 11.09 -2.33
CA ILE A 190 2.71 11.00 -0.91
C ILE A 190 3.73 11.79 -0.06
N THR A 191 5.03 11.66 -0.32
CA THR A 191 6.07 12.34 0.46
C THR A 191 6.08 13.85 0.26
N SER A 192 5.66 14.32 -0.92
CA SER A 192 5.66 15.75 -1.27
C SER A 192 4.41 16.48 -0.79
N ASP A 193 3.24 15.87 -0.94
CA ASP A 193 1.95 16.59 -0.86
C ASP A 193 1.07 16.19 0.33
N ALA A 194 1.41 15.14 1.08
CA ALA A 194 0.62 14.72 2.23
C ALA A 194 0.85 15.63 3.46
N GLY A 195 -0.23 15.91 4.18
CA GLY A 195 -0.20 16.46 5.53
C GLY A 195 -0.12 15.33 6.57
N ALA A 196 0.30 15.69 7.80
CA ALA A 196 0.36 14.74 8.89
C ALA A 196 -1.04 14.20 9.23
N PRO A 197 -1.19 12.89 9.50
CA PRO A 197 -2.44 12.32 9.99
C PRO A 197 -2.93 13.00 11.28
N LEU A 198 -4.25 13.08 11.42
CA LEU A 198 -4.97 13.60 12.59
C LEU A 198 -5.30 12.50 13.60
#